data_AF-T1I382-F1
#
_entry.id   AF-T1I382-F1
#
_cell.length_a   1.000
_cell.length_b   1.000
_cell.length_c   1.000
_cell.angle_alpha   90.00
_cell.angle_beta   90.00
_cell.angle_gamma   90.00
#
_symmetry.space_group_name_H-M   'P 1'
#
loop_
_entity.id
_entity.type
_entity.pdbx_description
1 polymer ?
#
loop_
_entity_poly.entity_id
_entity_poly.type
_entity_poly.pdbx_seq_one_letter_code
_entity_poly.pdbx_strand_id
1 'polypeptide(L)'
;MAVKKRETLPEYGRHFGKYDLERWGDFAEMSYLHGISYGRFGLKLSDREKGRQMLAKFPKIKAGLQDCYFEKDLKRIFIGEAYKPLYKTLAKESLERNKKFLSPRGFLNPGFPKLHSTPGDHYGTFAGKYEVGIRFQ
;
A
#
# COMPACT_ATOMS: atom_id res chain seq x y z
N MET A 1 35.85 -19.56 97.44
CA MET A 1 34.49 -19.37 98.00
C MET A 1 33.81 -18.27 97.19
N ALA A 2 32.56 -18.30 96.75
CA ALA A 2 31.47 -19.25 96.82
C ALA A 2 30.55 -18.97 95.60
N VAL A 3 29.95 -20.00 95.00
CA VAL A 3 28.87 -19.82 94.02
C VAL A 3 27.69 -19.19 94.75
N LYS A 4 27.34 -17.95 94.38
CA LYS A 4 26.15 -17.27 94.92
C LYS A 4 24.94 -18.11 94.49
N LYS A 5 24.33 -18.84 95.45
CA LYS A 5 23.04 -19.52 95.22
C LYS A 5 22.06 -18.47 94.71
N ARG A 6 21.48 -18.69 93.52
CA ARG A 6 20.30 -17.93 93.09
C ARG A 6 19.22 -18.22 94.13
N GLU A 7 18.83 -17.20 94.88
CA GLU A 7 17.71 -17.30 95.80
C GLU A 7 16.48 -17.65 94.97
N THR A 8 15.96 -18.85 95.16
CA THR A 8 14.67 -19.25 94.59
C THR A 8 13.62 -18.46 95.33
N LEU A 9 13.13 -17.39 94.70
CA LEU A 9 12.00 -16.64 95.21
C LEU A 9 10.83 -17.61 95.41
N PRO A 10 10.09 -17.51 96.52
CA PRO A 10 8.84 -18.26 96.70
C PRO A 10 7.92 -18.04 95.50
N GLU A 11 7.42 -19.14 94.94
CA GLU A 11 6.57 -19.15 93.76
C GLU A 11 5.16 -18.65 94.11
N TYR A 12 5.04 -17.33 94.31
CA TYR A 12 3.76 -16.68 94.52
C TYR A 12 3.03 -16.51 93.18
N GLY A 13 1.71 -16.71 93.21
CA GLY A 13 0.84 -16.47 92.07
C GLY A 13 0.83 -17.58 91.02
N ARG A 14 1.03 -18.85 91.42
CA ARG A 14 0.84 -20.02 90.54
C ARG A 14 -0.23 -20.93 91.14
N HIS A 15 -1.42 -20.91 90.54
CA HIS A 15 -2.49 -21.85 90.87
C HIS A 15 -2.89 -22.67 89.63
N PHE A 16 -3.25 -23.93 89.84
CA PHE A 16 -3.68 -24.87 88.78
C PHE A 16 -2.68 -25.00 87.61
N GLY A 17 -1.38 -24.92 87.91
CA GLY A 17 -0.29 -25.13 86.95
C GLY A 17 0.08 -23.91 86.10
N LYS A 18 -0.70 -22.82 86.13
CA LYS A 18 -0.46 -21.58 85.38
C LYS A 18 -0.20 -20.39 86.30
N TYR A 19 0.58 -19.42 85.82
CA TYR A 19 0.78 -18.16 86.55
C TYR A 19 -0.51 -17.32 86.52
N ASP A 20 -0.75 -16.54 87.58
CA ASP A 20 -1.95 -15.71 87.71
C ASP A 20 -2.05 -14.67 86.59
N LEU A 21 -0.91 -14.17 86.08
CA LEU A 21 -0.85 -13.28 84.92
C LEU A 21 -1.37 -13.95 83.63
N GLU A 22 -1.08 -15.24 83.45
CA GLU A 22 -1.62 -16.02 82.32
C GLU A 22 -3.10 -16.35 82.52
N ARG A 23 -3.55 -16.50 83.78
CA ARG A 23 -4.96 -16.74 84.10
C ARG A 23 -5.82 -15.48 83.90
N TRP A 24 -5.25 -14.30 84.13
CA TRP A 24 -5.92 -13.03 83.87
C TRP A 24 -6.15 -12.80 82.38
N GLY A 25 -5.29 -13.33 81.51
CA GLY A 25 -5.51 -13.33 80.05
C GLY A 25 -5.19 -12.02 79.34
N ASP A 26 -4.89 -10.94 80.07
CA ASP A 26 -4.56 -9.62 79.49
C ASP A 26 -3.19 -9.59 78.78
N PHE A 27 -2.29 -10.52 79.13
CA PHE A 27 -0.94 -10.63 78.55
C PHE A 27 -0.83 -11.73 77.48
N ALA A 28 -1.91 -12.43 77.17
CA ALA A 28 -1.94 -13.34 76.02
C ALA A 28 -2.18 -12.50 74.76
N GLU A 29 -1.28 -12.61 73.77
CA GLU A 29 -1.48 -11.93 72.49
C GLU A 29 -2.85 -12.30 71.89
N MET A 30 -3.62 -11.29 71.51
CA MET A 30 -4.95 -11.48 70.95
C MET A 30 -4.88 -12.30 69.65
N SER A 31 -5.89 -13.14 69.41
CA SER A 31 -5.85 -14.16 68.35
C SER A 31 -5.61 -13.64 66.92
N TYR A 32 -5.87 -12.35 66.71
CA TYR A 32 -5.71 -11.67 65.43
C TYR A 32 -4.37 -10.95 65.26
N LEU A 33 -3.53 -10.90 66.31
CA LEU A 33 -2.22 -10.28 66.29
C LEU A 33 -1.07 -11.25 65.94
N HIS A 34 -1.39 -12.52 65.66
CA HIS A 34 -0.45 -13.64 65.47
C HIS A 34 0.52 -13.51 64.28
N GLY A 35 0.72 -12.33 63.71
CA GLY A 35 1.66 -12.09 62.60
C GLY A 35 1.28 -12.75 61.28
N ILE A 36 0.25 -13.60 61.26
CA ILE A 36 -0.30 -14.19 60.05
C ILE A 36 -1.18 -13.13 59.39
N SER A 37 -0.55 -12.28 58.57
CA SER A 37 -1.28 -11.36 57.71
C SER A 37 -2.28 -12.15 56.87
N TYR A 38 -3.52 -11.67 56.73
CA TYR A 38 -4.47 -12.19 55.74
C TYR A 38 -3.73 -12.34 54.41
N GLY A 39 -3.68 -13.57 53.89
CA GLY A 39 -2.95 -13.88 52.67
C GLY A 39 -3.34 -12.86 51.61
N ARG A 40 -2.36 -12.08 51.13
CA ARG A 40 -2.63 -11.09 50.08
C ARG A 40 -3.13 -11.86 48.88
N PHE A 41 -4.44 -11.78 48.60
CA PHE A 41 -4.99 -12.17 47.32
C PHE A 41 -4.45 -11.16 46.31
N GLY A 42 -3.23 -11.40 45.83
CA GLY A 42 -2.70 -10.71 44.69
C GLY A 42 -3.66 -10.98 43.56
N LEU A 43 -4.47 -9.98 43.20
CA LEU A 43 -5.21 -9.98 41.96
C LEU A 43 -4.18 -10.32 40.90
N LYS A 44 -4.26 -11.53 40.33
CA LYS A 44 -3.38 -11.92 39.23
C LYS A 44 -3.66 -10.90 38.13
N LEU A 45 -2.79 -9.91 37.98
CA LEU A 45 -2.81 -9.01 36.84
C LEU A 45 -2.87 -9.93 35.62
N SER A 46 -3.98 -9.81 34.89
CA SER A 46 -4.31 -10.65 33.73
C SER A 46 -3.08 -10.88 32.87
N ASP A 47 -2.97 -12.03 32.20
CA ASP A 47 -1.84 -12.47 31.37
C ASP A 47 -1.42 -11.51 30.22
N ARG A 48 -1.96 -10.29 30.18
CA ARG A 48 -1.53 -9.14 29.38
C ARG A 48 -0.03 -8.89 29.44
N GLU A 49 0.65 -9.19 30.54
CA GLU A 49 2.11 -9.03 30.65
C GLU A 49 2.90 -10.25 30.16
N LYS A 50 2.23 -11.40 29.99
CA LYS A 50 2.85 -12.68 29.64
C LYS A 50 2.47 -13.06 28.21
N GLY A 51 3.36 -12.77 27.26
CA GLY A 51 3.21 -13.21 25.87
C GLY A 51 3.82 -12.24 24.86
N ARG A 52 3.64 -12.56 23.57
CA ARG A 52 3.98 -11.64 22.49
C ARG A 52 2.88 -10.59 22.34
N GLN A 53 3.27 -9.32 22.39
CA GLN A 53 2.38 -8.18 22.12
C GLN A 53 2.17 -7.99 20.61
N MET A 54 1.13 -7.24 20.26
CA MET A 54 0.91 -6.76 18.90
C MET A 54 2.09 -5.89 18.46
N LEU A 55 2.75 -6.26 17.37
CA LEU A 55 3.86 -5.48 16.81
C LEU A 55 3.31 -4.38 15.90
N ALA A 56 3.30 -3.14 16.40
CA ALA A 56 3.11 -1.98 15.55
C ALA A 56 4.36 -1.78 14.67
N LYS A 57 4.17 -1.56 13.36
CA LYS A 57 5.26 -1.18 12.46
C LYS A 57 5.51 0.32 12.55
N PHE A 58 6.77 0.70 12.67
CA PHE A 58 7.17 2.11 12.56
C PHE A 58 7.13 2.57 11.10
N PRO A 59 6.85 3.87 10.84
CA PRO A 59 6.90 4.41 9.49
C PRO A 59 8.33 4.32 8.96
N LYS A 60 8.50 3.73 7.78
CA LYS A 60 9.81 3.66 7.11
C LYS A 60 10.13 5.03 6.52
N ILE A 61 11.28 5.59 6.88
CA ILE A 61 11.72 6.90 6.38
C ILE A 61 12.34 6.71 5.00
N LYS A 62 11.78 7.44 4.02
CA LYS A 62 12.14 7.59 2.59
C LYS A 62 13.49 7.00 2.16
N ALA A 63 13.61 5.68 2.10
CA ALA A 63 14.82 4.98 1.67
C ALA A 63 14.90 4.77 0.15
N GLY A 64 13.92 5.25 -0.62
CA GLY A 64 13.80 4.97 -2.06
C GLY A 64 13.39 3.53 -2.40
N LEU A 65 13.13 2.69 -1.40
CA LEU A 65 12.60 1.33 -1.56
C LEU A 65 11.06 1.32 -1.63
N GLN A 66 10.51 0.36 -2.39
CA GLN A 66 9.06 0.16 -2.56
C GLN A 66 8.35 -0.12 -1.22
N ASP A 67 9.08 -0.70 -0.28
CA ASP A 67 8.72 -0.99 1.11
C ASP A 67 8.07 0.17 1.90
N CYS A 68 8.30 1.42 1.48
CA CYS A 68 7.75 2.62 2.13
C CYS A 68 6.41 3.06 1.55
N TYR A 69 5.94 2.45 0.46
CA TYR A 69 4.67 2.74 -0.19
C TYR A 69 3.60 1.72 0.21
N PHE A 70 2.33 2.08 0.03
CA PHE A 70 1.22 1.18 0.34
C PHE A 70 1.15 -0.03 -0.60
N GLU A 71 1.53 0.17 -1.86
CA GLU A 71 1.59 -0.91 -2.85
C GLU A 71 2.87 -1.73 -2.66
N LYS A 72 2.72 -3.04 -2.55
CA LYS A 72 3.86 -3.97 -2.42
C LYS A 72 4.73 -3.98 -3.68
N ASP A 73 4.09 -3.91 -4.84
CA ASP A 73 4.74 -4.02 -6.14
C ASP A 73 4.78 -2.65 -6.82
N LEU A 74 5.92 -2.36 -7.45
CA LEU A 74 6.07 -1.16 -8.26
C LEU A 74 5.35 -1.33 -9.60
N LYS A 75 4.18 -0.71 -9.76
CA LYS A 75 3.46 -0.67 -11.04
C LYS A 75 4.21 0.23 -12.03
N ARG A 76 4.78 -0.35 -13.08
CA ARG A 76 5.38 0.38 -14.21
C ARG A 76 4.39 0.43 -15.37
N ILE A 77 4.38 1.54 -16.10
CA ILE A 77 3.54 1.71 -17.28
C ILE A 77 4.05 0.85 -18.45
N PHE A 78 5.38 0.78 -18.61
CA PHE A 78 6.02 0.06 -19.71
C PHE A 78 6.51 -1.32 -19.28
N ILE A 79 5.59 -2.23 -18.95
CA ILE A 79 5.93 -3.63 -18.66
C ILE A 79 5.66 -4.46 -19.91
N GLY A 80 6.70 -5.10 -20.45
CA GLY A 80 6.58 -5.98 -21.63
C GLY A 80 6.57 -5.24 -22.97
N GLU A 81 6.65 -3.91 -22.98
CA GLU A 81 6.79 -3.13 -24.20
C GLU A 81 8.28 -3.00 -24.60
N ALA A 82 8.60 -3.35 -25.84
CA ALA A 82 9.93 -3.11 -26.38
C ALA A 82 10.12 -1.62 -26.68
N TYR A 83 11.18 -1.02 -26.13
CA TYR A 83 11.57 0.34 -26.45
C TYR A 83 11.85 0.46 -27.96
N LYS A 84 11.06 1.31 -28.64
CA LYS A 84 11.28 1.65 -30.06
C LYS A 84 12.15 2.90 -30.13
N PRO A 85 13.42 2.80 -30.53
CA PRO A 85 14.26 3.98 -30.64
C PRO A 85 13.79 4.86 -31.79
N LEU A 86 13.87 6.18 -31.59
CA LEU A 86 13.38 7.20 -32.53
C LEU A 86 13.98 7.07 -33.93
N TYR A 87 15.25 6.65 -34.06
CA TYR A 87 15.86 6.48 -35.37
C TYR A 87 15.16 5.42 -36.23
N LYS A 88 14.60 4.35 -35.62
CA LYS A 88 13.88 3.30 -36.36
C LYS A 88 12.55 3.82 -36.90
N THR A 89 11.85 4.66 -36.13
CA THR A 89 10.59 5.27 -36.59
C THR A 89 10.86 6.26 -37.71
N LEU A 90 11.85 7.14 -37.55
CA LEU A 90 12.25 8.12 -38.58
C LEU A 90 12.72 7.44 -39.88
N ALA A 91 13.51 6.37 -39.77
CA ALA A 91 13.95 5.60 -40.93
C ALA A 91 12.77 4.97 -41.68
N LYS A 92 11.79 4.42 -40.95
CA LYS A 92 10.58 3.85 -41.53
C LYS A 92 9.75 4.92 -42.25
N GLU A 93 9.55 6.08 -41.62
CA GLU A 93 8.83 7.23 -42.21
C GLU A 93 9.52 7.76 -43.47
N SER A 94 10.85 7.83 -43.46
CA SER A 94 11.64 8.21 -44.64
C SER A 94 11.43 7.23 -45.80
N LEU A 95 11.47 5.93 -45.51
CA LEU A 95 11.28 4.87 -46.49
C LEU A 95 9.84 4.88 -47.05
N GLU A 96 8.84 5.09 -46.21
CA GLU A 96 7.43 5.24 -46.63
C GLU A 96 7.22 6.50 -47.49
N ARG A 97 7.84 7.63 -47.15
CA ARG A 97 7.82 8.83 -48.00
C ARG A 97 8.45 8.54 -49.37
N ASN A 98 9.60 7.89 -49.40
CA ASN A 98 10.28 7.55 -50.66
C ASN A 98 9.42 6.61 -51.52
N LYS A 99 8.78 5.61 -50.92
CA LYS A 99 7.87 4.69 -51.62
C LYS A 99 6.70 5.39 -52.33
N LYS A 100 6.17 6.50 -51.78
CA LYS A 100 5.08 7.25 -52.42
C LYS A 100 5.48 7.83 -53.79
N PHE A 101 6.76 8.12 -53.98
CA PHE A 101 7.30 8.69 -55.21
C PHE A 101 7.66 7.64 -56.27
N LEU A 102 7.62 6.35 -55.94
CA LEU A 102 7.98 5.23 -56.82
C LEU A 102 6.83 4.71 -57.70
N SER A 103 5.68 5.38 -57.75
CA SER A 103 4.61 5.03 -58.69
C SER A 103 5.16 5.00 -60.12
N PRO A 104 4.97 3.93 -60.92
CA PRO A 104 5.45 3.86 -62.29
C PRO A 104 4.83 4.94 -63.20
N ARG A 105 3.74 5.57 -62.77
CA ARG A 105 3.11 6.70 -63.45
C ARG A 105 3.60 8.07 -62.97
N GLY A 106 4.46 8.13 -61.94
CA GLY A 106 4.90 9.38 -61.32
C GLY A 106 3.75 10.23 -60.75
N PHE A 107 4.06 11.47 -60.38
CA PHE A 107 3.04 12.50 -60.14
C PHE A 107 2.53 12.96 -61.51
N LEU A 108 1.31 12.55 -61.87
CA LEU A 108 0.63 13.09 -63.05
C LEU A 108 -0.06 14.39 -62.65
N ASN A 109 0.28 15.47 -63.35
CA ASN A 109 -0.51 16.70 -63.25
C ASN A 109 -1.98 16.35 -63.55
N PRO A 110 -2.95 16.92 -62.79
CA PRO A 110 -4.34 16.80 -63.19
C PRO A 110 -4.44 17.30 -64.63
N GLY A 111 -5.06 16.50 -65.51
CA GLY A 111 -5.25 16.88 -66.90
C GLY A 111 -5.94 18.25 -67.00
N PHE A 112 -5.76 18.94 -68.13
CA PHE A 112 -6.39 20.24 -68.34
C PHE A 112 -7.87 20.18 -67.98
N PRO A 113 -8.40 21.18 -67.24
CA PRO A 113 -9.82 21.22 -66.93
C PRO A 113 -10.60 21.17 -68.24
N LYS A 114 -11.71 20.43 -68.26
CA LYS A 114 -12.63 20.45 -69.40
C LYS A 114 -13.04 21.89 -69.62
N LEU A 115 -12.90 22.38 -70.86
CA LEU A 115 -13.38 23.71 -71.23
C LEU A 115 -14.88 23.78 -70.93
N HIS A 116 -15.31 24.88 -70.31
CA HIS A 116 -16.72 25.13 -70.06
C HIS A 116 -17.45 25.21 -71.40
N SER A 117 -18.58 24.53 -71.55
CA SER A 117 -19.44 24.67 -72.73
C SER A 117 -20.55 25.67 -72.41
N THR A 118 -20.31 26.96 -72.66
CA THR A 118 -21.37 27.96 -72.62
C THR A 118 -22.09 28.02 -73.98
N PRO A 119 -23.37 28.42 -74.03
CA PRO A 119 -24.09 28.59 -75.30
C PRO A 119 -23.37 29.63 -76.17
N GLY A 120 -22.71 29.17 -77.24
CA GLY A 120 -21.90 30.01 -78.15
C GLY A 120 -20.42 29.61 -78.26
N ASP A 121 -19.93 28.73 -77.39
CA ASP A 121 -18.57 28.21 -77.48
C ASP A 121 -18.41 27.21 -78.64
N HIS A 122 -17.26 27.26 -79.34
CA HIS A 122 -16.92 26.32 -80.41
C HIS A 122 -16.80 24.86 -79.89
N TYR A 123 -16.56 24.67 -78.60
CA TYR A 123 -16.42 23.34 -77.98
C TYR A 123 -17.79 22.82 -77.54
N GLY A 124 -18.47 22.10 -78.43
CA GLY A 124 -19.76 21.44 -78.12
C GLY A 124 -20.86 21.58 -79.18
N THR A 125 -20.63 22.34 -80.25
CA THR A 125 -21.52 22.35 -81.41
C THR A 125 -21.24 21.16 -82.31
N PHE A 126 -22.29 20.52 -82.84
CA PHE A 126 -22.20 19.44 -83.82
C PHE A 126 -21.49 19.97 -85.08
N ALA A 127 -20.16 19.91 -85.11
CA ALA A 127 -19.32 20.26 -86.25
C ALA A 127 -19.35 19.14 -87.31
N GLY A 128 -20.54 18.72 -87.72
CA GLY A 128 -20.76 17.81 -88.85
C GLY A 128 -21.49 18.56 -89.95
N LYS A 129 -20.98 18.50 -91.19
CA LYS A 129 -21.67 19.02 -92.37
C LYS A 129 -23.02 18.31 -92.52
N TYR A 130 -24.12 19.08 -92.57
CA TYR A 130 -25.39 18.59 -93.08
C TYR A 130 -25.39 18.72 -94.61
N GLU A 131 -25.45 17.60 -95.31
CA GLU A 131 -25.76 17.60 -96.75
C GLU A 131 -27.27 17.84 -96.93
N VAL A 132 -27.63 18.99 -97.50
CA VAL A 132 -29.00 19.32 -97.87
C VAL A 132 -29.30 18.66 -99.21
N GLY A 133 -29.97 17.51 -99.19
CA GLY A 133 -30.46 16.84 -100.39
C GLY A 133 -31.65 17.56 -101.00
N ILE A 134 -31.41 18.42 -101.99
CA ILE A 134 -32.46 18.96 -102.86
C ILE A 134 -32.77 17.90 -103.93
N ARG A 135 -33.96 17.30 -103.87
CA ARG A 135 -34.51 16.48 -104.97
C ARG A 135 -35.25 17.40 -105.94
N PHE A 136 -34.77 17.47 -107.18
CA PHE A 136 -35.51 18.03 -108.31
C PHE A 136 -36.33 16.91 -108.97
N GLN A 137 -37.65 17.14 -109.12
CA GLN A 137 -38.48 16.57 -110.19
C GLN A 137 -38.64 17.65 -111.26
#